data_AF-A0A1R2CD96-F1
#
_entry.id   AF-A0A1R2CD96-F1
#
_cell.length_a   1.000
_cell.length_b   1.000
_cell.length_c   1.000
_cell.angle_alpha   90.00
_cell.angle_beta   90.00
_cell.angle_gamma   90.00
#
_symmetry.space_group_name_H-M   'P 1'
#
loop_
_entity.id
_entity.type
_entity.pdbx_description
1 polymer ?
#
loop_
_entity_poly.entity_id
_entity_poly.type
_entity_poly.pdbx_seq_one_letter_code
_entity_poly.pdbx_strand_id
1 'polypeptide(L)'
;MLKLNGDLPRPAYKDRAFPLVLNIIDMNGKEVKLQEKVVFKVMVFTAESPVKQLLMNTSGDKAVLGSLESEGDCTIIFKRIIIKEVTSHFRNGYFFLAIKPENSNYIKPLVISDLIVKARKMVAGETNKRRKMENKSLNEDQIS
;
A
#
# COMPACT_ATOMS: atom_id res chain seq x y z
N MET A 1 -14.14 -4.04 18.22
CA MET A 1 -13.17 -3.25 17.42
C MET A 1 -12.45 -4.16 16.44
N LEU A 2 -11.84 -3.61 15.40
CA LEU A 2 -11.06 -4.38 14.43
C LEU A 2 -9.58 -4.47 14.87
N LYS A 3 -8.97 -5.65 14.72
CA LYS A 3 -7.56 -5.90 14.97
C LYS A 3 -6.92 -6.59 13.77
N LEU A 4 -5.73 -6.14 13.39
CA LEU A 4 -4.93 -6.80 12.35
C LEU A 4 -4.48 -8.19 12.83
N ASN A 5 -4.70 -9.20 12.00
CA ASN A 5 -4.24 -10.57 12.23
C ASN A 5 -3.11 -10.87 11.22
N GLY A 6 -1.87 -10.93 11.72
CA GLY A 6 -0.66 -11.03 10.90
C GLY A 6 -0.06 -9.66 10.56
N ASP A 7 0.95 -9.67 9.69
CA ASP A 7 1.73 -8.48 9.34
C ASP A 7 1.35 -7.89 7.98
N LEU A 8 1.39 -6.56 7.90
CA LEU A 8 1.32 -5.83 6.63
C LEU A 8 2.73 -5.75 6.00
N PRO A 9 2.89 -5.84 4.67
CA PRO A 9 4.19 -5.63 4.05
C PRO A 9 4.77 -4.25 4.37
N ARG A 10 6.00 -4.22 4.89
CA ARG A 10 6.73 -3.01 5.29
C ARG A 10 8.14 -3.03 4.65
N PRO A 11 8.36 -2.29 3.54
CA PRO A 11 7.39 -1.54 2.76
C PRO A 11 6.52 -2.46 1.88
N ALA A 12 5.34 -1.96 1.52
CA ALA A 12 4.61 -2.50 0.37
C ALA A 12 5.28 -2.05 -0.93
N TYR A 13 5.01 -2.76 -2.02
CA TYR A 13 5.53 -2.43 -3.34
C TYR A 13 4.39 -2.14 -4.31
N LYS A 14 4.57 -1.09 -5.12
CA LYS A 14 3.64 -0.71 -6.17
C LYS A 14 3.36 -1.90 -7.08
N ASP A 15 2.10 -2.06 -7.47
CA ASP A 15 1.58 -3.14 -8.33
C ASP A 15 1.74 -4.56 -7.74
N ARG A 16 2.28 -4.71 -6.52
CA ARG A 16 2.37 -6.00 -5.82
C ARG A 16 1.18 -6.20 -4.92
N ALA A 17 0.49 -7.32 -5.12
CA ALA A 17 -0.60 -7.73 -4.25
C ALA A 17 -0.12 -8.17 -2.87
N PHE A 18 -0.89 -7.85 -1.84
CA PHE A 18 -0.76 -8.42 -0.50
C PHE A 18 -2.15 -8.73 0.09
N PRO A 19 -2.27 -9.77 0.94
CA PRO A 19 -3.49 -10.03 1.68
C PRO A 19 -3.59 -9.13 2.92
N LEU A 20 -4.81 -8.95 3.43
CA LEU A 20 -5.07 -8.31 4.71
C LEU A 20 -6.12 -9.14 5.46
N VAL A 21 -5.77 -9.57 6.68
CA VAL A 21 -6.65 -10.36 7.54
C VAL A 21 -6.92 -9.58 8.82
N LEU A 22 -8.18 -9.51 9.22
CA LEU A 22 -8.61 -8.79 10.42
C LEU A 22 -9.50 -9.71 11.26
N ASN A 23 -9.41 -9.58 12.58
CA ASN A 23 -10.36 -10.18 13.50
C ASN A 23 -11.17 -9.09 14.19
N ILE A 24 -12.43 -9.42 14.49
CA ILE A 24 -13.29 -8.61 15.36
C ILE A 24 -12.99 -9.01 16.80
N ILE A 25 -12.60 -8.04 17.62
CA ILE A 25 -12.30 -8.27 19.04
C ILE A 25 -13.18 -7.39 19.94
N ASP A 26 -13.43 -7.84 21.16
CA ASP A 26 -14.09 -7.03 22.21
C ASP A 26 -13.11 -6.03 22.85
N MET A 27 -13.56 -5.37 23.92
CA MET A 27 -12.73 -4.44 24.70
C MET A 27 -11.61 -5.12 25.48
N ASN A 28 -11.72 -6.42 25.73
CA ASN A 28 -10.72 -7.23 26.43
C ASN A 28 -9.71 -7.86 25.45
N GLY A 29 -9.84 -7.60 24.15
CA GLY A 29 -8.98 -8.17 23.11
C GLY A 29 -9.33 -9.60 22.71
N LYS A 30 -10.47 -10.14 23.17
CA LYS A 30 -10.95 -11.47 22.81
C LYS A 30 -11.71 -11.42 21.48
N GLU A 31 -11.51 -12.42 20.63
CA GLU A 31 -12.26 -12.53 19.38
C GLU A 31 -13.75 -12.71 19.60
N VAL A 32 -14.54 -12.00 18.79
CA VAL A 32 -16.01 -11.99 18.85
C VAL A 32 -16.55 -12.39 17.50
N LYS A 33 -17.54 -13.28 17.53
CA LYS A 33 -18.38 -13.60 16.38
C LYS A 33 -19.68 -12.80 16.46
N LEU A 34 -19.98 -12.07 15.40
CA LEU A 34 -21.22 -11.35 15.20
C LEU A 34 -22.37 -12.33 14.89
N GLN A 35 -23.60 -11.90 15.17
CA GLN A 35 -24.80 -12.69 14.84
C GLN A 35 -25.05 -12.74 13.32
N GLU A 36 -24.76 -11.63 12.65
CA GLU A 36 -24.89 -11.47 11.21
C GLU A 36 -23.55 -11.06 10.61
N LYS A 37 -23.36 -11.39 9.34
CA LYS A 37 -22.20 -10.95 8.60
C LYS A 37 -22.29 -9.47 8.28
N VAL A 38 -21.16 -8.79 8.36
CA VAL A 38 -21.03 -7.36 8.05
C VAL A 38 -20.07 -7.19 6.88
N VAL A 39 -20.38 -6.23 5.99
CA VAL A 39 -19.48 -5.84 4.90
C VAL A 39 -18.46 -4.83 5.41
N PHE A 40 -17.20 -5.01 5.03
CA PHE A 40 -16.09 -4.14 5.39
C PHE A 40 -15.42 -3.59 4.15
N LYS A 41 -15.00 -2.32 4.21
CA LYS A 41 -14.34 -1.60 3.11
C LYS A 41 -12.94 -1.16 3.46
N VAL A 42 -12.02 -1.40 2.54
CA VAL A 42 -10.64 -0.90 2.55
C VAL A 42 -10.58 0.43 1.81
N MET A 43 -9.93 1.40 2.44
CA MET A 43 -9.70 2.72 1.88
C MET A 43 -8.26 3.15 2.16
N VAL A 44 -7.63 3.82 1.19
CA VAL A 44 -6.29 4.41 1.37
C VAL A 44 -6.44 5.92 1.30
N PHE A 45 -5.74 6.63 2.18
CA PHE A 45 -5.74 8.09 2.23
C PHE A 45 -4.32 8.63 2.19
N THR A 46 -4.19 9.83 1.62
CA THR A 46 -2.95 10.61 1.68
C THR A 46 -2.72 11.08 3.12
N ALA A 47 -1.45 11.16 3.52
CA ALA A 47 -1.08 11.76 4.79
C ALA A 47 -0.97 13.29 4.74
N GLU A 48 -1.12 13.89 3.56
CA GLU A 48 -1.02 15.34 3.36
C GLU A 48 -2.25 16.06 3.91
N SER A 49 -2.11 17.35 4.23
CA SER A 49 -3.24 18.20 4.64
C SER A 49 -3.84 18.92 3.42
N PRO A 50 -5.17 18.84 3.19
CA PRO A 50 -6.14 18.04 3.93
C PRO A 50 -6.05 16.55 3.56
N VAL A 51 -6.37 15.66 4.51
CA VAL A 51 -6.39 14.21 4.30
C VAL A 51 -7.44 13.87 3.25
N LYS A 52 -7.03 13.23 2.16
CA LYS A 52 -7.90 12.86 1.04
C LYS A 52 -7.82 11.38 0.76
N GLN A 53 -8.94 10.78 0.37
CA GLN A 53 -8.94 9.42 -0.11
C GLN A 53 -8.18 9.34 -1.42
N LEU A 54 -7.23 8.40 -1.50
CA LEU A 54 -6.43 8.13 -2.68
C LEU A 54 -7.23 7.25 -3.65
N LEU A 55 -8.06 7.90 -4.47
CA LEU A 55 -8.90 7.23 -5.47
C LEU A 55 -8.16 6.97 -6.77
N MET A 56 -7.38 7.96 -7.22
CA MET A 56 -6.65 7.95 -8.48
C MET A 56 -5.16 8.14 -8.21
N ASN A 57 -4.31 7.52 -9.02
CA ASN A 57 -2.88 7.74 -9.02
C ASN A 57 -2.53 8.98 -9.85
N THR A 58 -1.27 9.38 -9.81
CA THR A 58 -0.71 10.50 -10.59
C THR A 58 -0.83 10.34 -12.11
N SER A 59 -1.12 9.12 -12.61
CA SER A 59 -1.36 8.83 -14.03
C SER A 59 -2.84 8.87 -14.42
N GLY A 60 -3.77 9.10 -13.48
CA GLY A 60 -5.20 9.09 -13.74
C GLY A 60 -5.85 7.70 -13.73
N ASP A 61 -5.16 6.66 -13.29
CA ASP A 61 -5.76 5.33 -13.05
C ASP A 61 -6.25 5.20 -11.61
N LYS A 62 -7.12 4.21 -11.33
CA LYS A 62 -7.47 3.80 -9.95
C LYS A 62 -6.21 3.51 -9.13
N ALA A 63 -6.05 4.17 -7.98
CA ALA A 63 -4.88 4.04 -7.14
C ALA A 63 -4.84 2.74 -6.33
N VAL A 64 -5.99 2.16 -6.02
CA VAL A 64 -6.11 0.93 -5.23
C VAL A 64 -7.00 -0.06 -5.99
N LEU A 65 -6.57 -1.31 -6.08
CA LEU A 65 -7.25 -2.38 -6.78
C LEU A 65 -7.36 -3.65 -5.92
N GLY A 66 -8.24 -4.56 -6.35
CA GLY A 66 -8.39 -5.90 -5.79
C GLY A 66 -9.61 -6.04 -4.87
N SER A 67 -9.49 -6.85 -3.82
CA SER A 67 -10.51 -7.07 -2.81
C SER A 67 -10.60 -5.85 -1.89
N LEU A 68 -11.36 -4.83 -2.28
CA LEU A 68 -11.58 -3.62 -1.47
C LEU A 68 -12.80 -3.74 -0.55
N GLU A 69 -13.64 -4.74 -0.79
CA GLU A 69 -14.82 -5.07 0.02
C GLU A 69 -14.74 -6.55 0.40
N SER A 70 -15.10 -6.88 1.64
CA SER A 70 -15.14 -8.26 2.13
C SER A 70 -16.18 -8.37 3.23
N GLU A 71 -16.87 -9.50 3.27
CA GLU A 71 -17.92 -9.78 4.25
C GLU A 71 -17.39 -10.77 5.30
N GLY A 72 -17.68 -10.53 6.58
CA GLY A 72 -17.29 -11.43 7.66
C GLY A 72 -18.08 -11.20 8.95
N ASP A 73 -18.10 -12.21 9.81
CA ASP A 73 -18.75 -12.20 11.12
C ASP A 73 -17.76 -12.37 12.29
N CYS A 74 -16.54 -12.86 12.04
CA CYS A 74 -15.49 -13.01 13.05
C CYS A 74 -14.12 -12.62 12.47
N THR A 75 -13.74 -13.28 11.38
CA THR A 75 -12.52 -13.00 10.62
C THR A 75 -12.89 -12.42 9.25
N ILE A 76 -12.26 -11.31 8.88
CA ILE A 76 -12.43 -10.63 7.61
C ILE A 76 -11.15 -10.82 6.80
N ILE A 77 -11.29 -11.29 5.56
CA ILE A 77 -10.16 -11.57 4.68
C ILE A 77 -10.30 -10.76 3.39
N PHE A 78 -9.37 -9.85 3.16
CA PHE A 78 -9.16 -9.22 1.86
C PHE A 78 -8.01 -9.96 1.17
N LYS A 79 -8.35 -10.82 0.22
CA LYS A 79 -7.39 -11.77 -0.39
C LYS A 79 -6.26 -11.08 -1.15
N ARG A 80 -6.56 -9.96 -1.80
CA ARG A 80 -5.66 -9.32 -2.76
C ARG A 80 -5.87 -7.80 -2.75
N ILE A 81 -5.02 -7.04 -2.09
CA ILE A 81 -4.97 -5.58 -2.16
C ILE A 81 -3.75 -5.16 -2.97
N ILE A 82 -3.93 -4.26 -3.93
CA ILE A 82 -2.86 -3.70 -4.76
C ILE A 82 -2.92 -2.19 -4.67
N ILE A 83 -1.77 -1.55 -4.43
CA ILE A 83 -1.63 -0.10 -4.48
C ILE A 83 -0.77 0.25 -5.69
N LYS A 84 -1.32 1.06 -6.60
CA LYS A 84 -0.67 1.50 -7.86
C LYS A 84 0.13 2.80 -7.70
N GLU A 85 0.12 3.37 -6.50
CA GLU A 85 0.78 4.63 -6.20
C GLU A 85 1.93 4.42 -5.22
N VAL A 86 2.98 5.24 -5.34
CA VAL A 86 4.13 5.22 -4.43
C VAL A 86 4.05 6.39 -3.45
N THR A 87 4.49 6.16 -2.22
CA THR A 87 4.43 7.19 -1.19
C THR A 87 5.47 8.30 -1.40
N SER A 88 6.51 8.05 -2.20
CA SER A 88 7.53 9.05 -2.53
C SER A 88 7.02 10.22 -3.37
N HIS A 89 5.82 10.11 -3.98
CA HIS A 89 5.19 11.23 -4.68
C HIS A 89 4.53 12.24 -3.71
N PHE A 90 4.42 11.89 -2.42
CA PHE A 90 3.72 12.68 -1.41
C PHE A 90 4.73 13.16 -0.36
N ARG A 91 4.58 14.39 0.11
CA ARG A 91 5.58 15.04 0.99
C ARG A 91 5.83 14.27 2.28
N ASN A 92 4.78 13.65 2.83
CA ASN A 92 4.85 12.94 4.10
C ASN A 92 5.43 11.52 3.97
N GLY A 93 5.51 10.95 2.77
CA GLY A 93 6.20 9.67 2.54
C GLY A 93 5.46 8.41 3.02
N TYR A 94 4.22 8.52 3.48
CA TYR A 94 3.36 7.39 3.87
C TYR A 94 1.88 7.64 3.54
N PHE A 95 1.08 6.57 3.59
CA PHE A 95 -0.38 6.60 3.46
C PHE A 95 -1.06 6.11 4.75
N PHE A 96 -2.31 6.50 4.95
CA PHE A 96 -3.21 5.87 5.91
C PHE A 96 -3.99 4.75 5.21
N LEU A 97 -3.99 3.55 5.78
CA LEU A 97 -4.85 2.44 5.35
C LEU A 97 -5.97 2.28 6.38
N ALA A 98 -7.21 2.54 5.99
CA ALA A 98 -8.37 2.42 6.86
C ALA A 98 -9.26 1.25 6.42
N ILE A 99 -9.81 0.56 7.40
CA ILE A 99 -10.82 -0.47 7.21
C ILE A 99 -12.03 -0.11 8.07
N LYS A 100 -13.16 0.12 7.41
CA LYS A 100 -14.41 0.46 8.07
C LYS A 100 -15.48 -0.59 7.81
N PRO A 101 -16.34 -0.90 8.80
CA PRO A 101 -17.57 -1.61 8.53
C PRO A 101 -18.54 -0.72 7.72
N GLU A 102 -19.41 -1.36 6.94
CA GLU A 102 -20.57 -0.71 6.35
C GLU A 102 -21.80 -0.86 7.24
N ASN A 103 -22.55 0.23 7.40
CA ASN A 103 -23.82 0.28 8.13
C ASN A 103 -23.78 -0.29 9.56
N SER A 104 -22.58 -0.44 10.15
CA SER A 104 -22.38 -1.04 11.47
C SER A 104 -21.48 -0.17 12.34
N ASN A 105 -22.05 0.92 12.87
CA ASN A 105 -21.33 1.94 13.63
C ASN A 105 -20.84 1.46 15.01
N TYR A 106 -21.33 0.30 15.48
CA TYR A 106 -20.92 -0.32 16.74
C TYR A 106 -19.54 -1.00 16.65
N ILE A 107 -18.98 -1.18 15.44
CA ILE A 107 -17.63 -1.72 15.24
C ILE A 107 -16.68 -0.56 14.92
N LYS A 108 -15.74 -0.29 15.84
CA LYS A 108 -14.71 0.73 15.61
C LYS A 108 -13.84 0.37 14.39
N PRO A 109 -13.68 1.28 13.40
CA PRO A 109 -12.78 1.11 12.27
C PRO A 109 -11.32 0.91 12.71
N LEU A 110 -10.52 0.26 11.86
CA LEU A 110 -9.06 0.17 12.02
C LEU A 110 -8.40 1.18 11.08
N VAL A 111 -7.40 1.92 11.58
CA VAL A 111 -6.55 2.79 10.78
C VAL A 111 -5.09 2.44 11.04
N ILE A 112 -4.36 2.14 9.97
CA ILE A 112 -2.92 1.89 9.97
C ILE A 112 -2.25 3.13 9.37
N SER A 113 -1.38 3.78 10.14
CA SER A 113 -0.89 5.14 9.84
C SER A 113 0.53 5.25 9.33
N ASP A 114 1.16 4.13 9.00
CA ASP A 114 2.57 4.05 8.62
C ASP A 114 2.78 3.22 7.34
N LEU A 115 1.78 3.18 6.44
CA LEU A 115 1.90 2.41 5.20
C LEU A 115 2.82 3.10 4.20
N ILE A 116 4.00 2.52 3.99
CA ILE A 116 4.99 2.96 3.00
C ILE A 116 4.89 2.09 1.75
N VAL A 117 4.77 2.71 0.57
CA VAL A 117 4.69 2.01 -0.74
C VAL A 117 5.83 2.46 -1.65
N LYS A 118 6.70 1.53 -2.05
CA LYS A 118 7.85 1.79 -2.92
C LYS A 118 7.63 1.30 -4.35
N ALA A 119 8.29 1.90 -5.34
CA ALA A 119 8.10 1.55 -6.76
C ALA A 119 8.43 0.08 -7.08
N ARG A 120 9.62 -0.40 -6.69
CA ARG A 120 10.08 -1.78 -6.92
C ARG A 120 11.02 -2.22 -5.80
N LYS A 121 11.07 -3.52 -5.52
CA LYS A 121 12.16 -4.10 -4.72
C LYS A 121 13.39 -4.16 -5.61
N MET A 122 14.43 -3.40 -5.30
CA MET A 122 15.72 -3.57 -5.97
C MET A 122 16.22 -4.98 -5.66
N VAL A 123 16.33 -5.82 -6.68
CA VAL A 123 17.11 -7.06 -6.57
C VAL A 123 18.57 -6.60 -6.56
N ALA A 124 19.29 -6.90 -5.49
CA ALA A 124 20.71 -6.60 -5.41
C ALA A 124 21.41 -7.34 -6.56
N GLY A 125 21.89 -6.63 -7.58
CA GLY A 125 22.66 -7.22 -8.68
C GLY A 125 22.59 -6.50 -10.03
N GLU A 126 21.53 -5.76 -10.35
CA GLU A 126 21.38 -5.17 -11.69
C GLU A 126 21.69 -3.67 -11.73
N THR A 127 22.96 -3.32 -11.54
CA THR A 127 23.46 -2.03 -12.02
C THR A 127 23.90 -2.17 -13.47
N ASN A 128 22.97 -2.06 -14.42
CA ASN A 128 23.31 -1.75 -15.81
C ASN A 128 23.66 -0.25 -15.93
N LYS A 129 24.78 0.13 -15.32
CA LYS A 129 25.37 1.46 -15.53
C LYS A 129 25.93 1.45 -16.96
N ARG A 130 25.18 2.00 -17.93
CA ARG A 130 25.70 2.29 -19.27
C ARG A 130 26.96 3.15 -19.10
N ARG A 131 28.14 2.55 -19.26
CA ARG A 131 29.39 3.28 -19.38
C ARG A 131 29.31 4.08 -20.68
N LYS A 132 29.29 5.40 -20.57
CA LYS A 132 29.58 6.30 -21.70
C LYS A 132 31.06 6.07 -22.03
N MET A 133 31.35 5.38 -23.14
CA MET A 133 32.71 5.35 -23.66
C MET A 133 33.05 6.75 -24.14
N GLU A 134 33.95 7.43 -23.45
CA GLU A 134 34.69 8.55 -24.01
C GLU A 134 35.65 8.00 -25.06
N ASN A 135 35.31 8.16 -26.34
CA ASN A 135 36.31 8.06 -27.40
C ASN A 135 37.22 9.28 -27.28
N LYS A 136 38.41 9.06 -26.73
CA LYS A 136 39.53 10.00 -26.79
C LYS A 136 40.65 9.36 -27.59
N SER A 137 41.38 10.22 -28.31
CA SER A 137 42.72 10.02 -28.88
C SER A 137 42.72 9.59 -30.38
N LEU A 138 43.46 10.20 -31.32
CA LEU A 138 44.45 11.29 -31.30
C LEU A 138 44.47 12.02 -32.66
N ASN A 139 44.70 13.34 -32.63
CA ASN A 139 45.33 14.08 -33.72
C ASN A 139 46.84 13.77 -33.68
N GLU A 140 47.43 13.43 -34.82
CA GLU A 140 48.88 13.51 -35.04
C GLU A 140 49.14 14.41 -36.26
N ASP A 141 49.43 15.68 -35.98
CA ASP A 141 50.17 16.56 -36.89
C ASP A 141 51.64 16.57 -36.44
N GLN A 142 52.56 15.99 -37.21
CA GLN A 142 54.00 16.37 -37.33
C GLN A 142 54.48 15.91 -38.72
N ILE A 143 54.62 16.79 -39.70
CA ILE A 143 55.85 17.51 -40.08
C ILE A 143 57.10 16.63 -40.11
N SER A 144 57.49 16.19 -41.31
CA SER A 144 58.83 16.35 -41.89
C SER A 144 58.79 16.07 -43.39
#